data_AF-A0A8H6LAX6-F1
#
_entry.id   AF-A0A8H6LAX6-F1
#
_cell.length_a   1.000
_cell.length_b   1.000
_cell.length_c   1.000
_cell.angle_alpha   90.00
_cell.angle_beta   90.00
_cell.angle_gamma   90.00
#
_symmetry.space_group_name_H-M   'P 1'
#
loop_
_entity.id
_entity.type
_entity.pdbx_description
1 polymer ?
#
loop_
_entity_poly.entity_id
_entity_poly.type
_entity_poly.pdbx_seq_one_letter_code
_entity_poly.pdbx_strand_id
1 'polypeptide(L)'
;MEIFVKKLGNQLQTFSSSANSCENYEVIHYQKDVELKKSKAADRFEDTWTKLRAFELTSYQSCVFVDADITIYKNMDEIFDLILPANDWIAANHSCVCNLDHDSWAPEEWKRENCAYTPLRHPAALEKATPIPLGAAPPDTYALLNGGVFLYHPSEMLWKAIHDHFLTSPELSTFQFPDQDFLASVFCGRWRPLPWKYNALKTMRQWHTNIWRDEEVKALHYIVDKPWMKRVASDGIGGHLGRDGETHTWWWNVWHEWRSQRADELLSIVDELVADPLDENADKRQCEENKSKGFPTPIPLGAGEADRR
;
A
#
# COMPACT_ATOMS: atom_id res chain seq x y z
N MET A 1 -7.54 5.51 -4.58
CA MET A 1 -6.10 5.73 -4.68
C MET A 1 -5.79 6.88 -3.75
N GLU A 2 -4.92 6.69 -2.75
CA GLU A 2 -4.52 7.77 -1.86
C GLU A 2 -3.07 8.15 -2.15
N ILE A 3 -2.82 9.43 -2.39
CA ILE A 3 -1.47 9.94 -2.62
C ILE A 3 -1.19 10.99 -1.56
N PHE A 4 -0.13 10.77 -0.79
CA PHE A 4 0.33 11.69 0.24
C PHE A 4 1.51 12.50 -0.29
N VAL A 5 1.50 13.80 -0.04
CA VAL A 5 2.35 14.75 -0.76
C VAL A 5 3.04 15.73 0.20
N LYS A 6 4.31 16.07 -0.07
CA LYS A 6 5.09 17.06 0.70
C LYS A 6 5.54 18.20 -0.21
N LYS A 7 5.10 19.43 0.12
CA LYS A 7 5.53 20.68 -0.51
C LYS A 7 6.48 21.44 0.42
N LEU A 8 7.70 21.73 -0.02
CA LEU A 8 8.63 22.59 0.74
C LEU A 8 8.29 24.06 0.49
N GLY A 9 7.33 24.57 1.29
CA GLY A 9 6.86 25.96 1.29
C GLY A 9 5.54 26.11 2.06
N ASN A 10 5.63 26.62 3.29
CA ASN A 10 4.60 27.05 4.26
C ASN A 10 3.31 26.25 4.52
N GLN A 11 3.00 25.13 3.86
CA GLN A 11 1.91 24.26 4.32
C GLN A 11 2.30 22.77 4.24
N LEU A 12 2.35 22.14 5.41
CA LEU A 12 2.47 20.71 5.63
C LEU A 12 1.12 20.04 5.33
N GLN A 13 1.10 19.03 4.47
CA GLN A 13 0.07 17.99 4.49
C GLN A 13 0.71 16.78 5.16
N THR A 14 0.33 16.52 6.41
CA THR A 14 0.91 15.47 7.26
C THR A 14 0.02 14.23 7.27
N PHE A 15 0.59 13.09 7.63
CA PHE A 15 -0.19 11.91 8.05
C PHE A 15 -0.91 12.11 9.40
N SER A 16 -0.87 13.31 9.98
CA SER A 16 -1.63 13.68 11.17
C SER A 16 -2.95 14.35 10.81
N SER A 17 -3.89 14.23 11.75
CA SER A 17 -5.26 14.75 11.87
C SER A 17 -5.67 16.10 11.24
N SER A 18 -4.76 16.84 10.62
CA SER A 18 -5.00 18.14 9.98
C SER A 18 -4.97 18.12 8.45
N ALA A 19 -5.04 16.94 7.81
CA ALA A 19 -5.12 16.81 6.35
C ALA A 19 -6.46 17.29 5.77
N ASN A 20 -6.72 18.60 5.85
CA ASN A 20 -7.83 19.27 5.17
C ASN A 20 -7.53 19.57 3.69
N SER A 21 -6.61 18.83 3.08
CA SER A 21 -6.43 18.88 1.63
C SER A 21 -5.83 17.57 1.11
N CYS A 22 -6.56 16.47 1.23
CA CYS A 22 -6.51 15.48 0.14
C CYS A 22 -7.00 16.21 -1.12
N GLU A 23 -6.09 16.65 -1.97
CA GLU A 23 -6.48 17.11 -3.30
C GLU A 23 -6.96 15.89 -4.08
N ASN A 24 -8.27 15.81 -4.31
CA ASN A 24 -8.85 14.89 -5.27
C ASN A 24 -8.43 15.35 -6.66
N TYR A 25 -7.42 14.69 -7.24
CA TYR A 25 -7.11 14.85 -8.66
C TYR A 25 -8.18 14.12 -9.48
N GLU A 26 -8.72 14.78 -10.50
CA GLU A 26 -9.62 14.14 -11.46
C GLU A 26 -8.89 12.94 -12.07
N VAL A 27 -9.49 11.75 -11.91
CA VAL A 27 -8.95 10.51 -12.47
C VAL A 27 -9.16 10.56 -13.98
N ILE A 28 -8.21 11.17 -14.69
CA ILE A 28 -8.12 11.03 -16.15
C ILE A 28 -7.57 9.62 -16.39
N HIS A 29 -8.42 8.71 -16.89
CA HIS A 29 -8.01 7.37 -17.26
C HIS A 29 -6.85 7.47 -18.25
N TYR A 30 -5.71 6.86 -17.91
CA TYR A 30 -4.56 6.81 -18.79
C TYR A 30 -4.82 5.72 -19.85
N GLN A 31 -5.67 6.06 -20.81
CA GLN A 31 -5.92 5.24 -21.98
C GLN A 31 -4.78 5.48 -22.98
N LYS A 32 -4.14 4.39 -23.39
CA LYS A 32 -3.29 4.42 -24.56
C LYS A 32 -4.22 4.69 -25.75
N ASP A 33 -4.11 5.85 -26.41
CA ASP A 33 -4.68 6.11 -27.76
C ASP A 33 -3.95 5.28 -28.85
N VAL A 34 -3.54 4.08 -28.50
CA VAL A 34 -2.98 3.09 -29.39
C VAL A 34 -4.03 2.01 -29.46
N GLU A 35 -4.42 1.63 -30.67
CA GLU A 35 -5.07 0.34 -30.92
C GLU A 35 -4.25 -0.76 -30.24
N LEU A 36 -4.48 -0.99 -28.95
CA LEU A 36 -4.08 -2.18 -28.25
C LEU A 36 -4.77 -3.28 -29.04
N LYS A 37 -3.99 -3.96 -29.89
CA LYS A 37 -4.43 -5.21 -30.52
C LYS A 37 -5.12 -6.01 -29.44
N LYS A 38 -6.46 -6.10 -29.53
CA LYS A 38 -7.34 -6.64 -28.50
C LYS A 38 -6.79 -7.99 -28.03
N SER A 39 -6.05 -7.94 -26.94
CA SER A 39 -5.56 -9.10 -26.23
C SER A 39 -6.36 -9.08 -24.93
N LYS A 40 -6.87 -10.24 -24.52
CA LYS A 40 -7.71 -10.37 -23.31
C LYS A 40 -7.02 -9.89 -22.03
N ALA A 41 -5.70 -9.66 -22.05
CA ALA A 41 -4.96 -9.07 -20.94
C ALA A 41 -5.11 -7.55 -20.87
N ALA A 42 -5.26 -6.84 -22.00
CA ALA A 42 -5.34 -5.37 -22.04
C ALA A 42 -6.63 -4.83 -21.39
N ASP A 43 -7.76 -5.52 -21.56
CA ASP A 43 -9.07 -5.08 -21.03
C ASP A 43 -9.19 -5.22 -19.50
N ARG A 44 -8.32 -6.01 -18.84
CA ARG A 44 -8.39 -6.24 -17.37
C ARG A 44 -7.60 -5.22 -16.55
N PHE A 45 -6.75 -4.42 -17.20
CA PHE A 45 -5.76 -3.57 -16.52
C PHE A 45 -5.86 -2.10 -16.91
N GLU A 46 -6.97 -1.68 -17.53
CA GLU A 46 -7.19 -0.30 -17.94
C GLU A 46 -6.99 0.69 -16.76
N ASP A 47 -7.57 0.36 -15.60
CA ASP A 47 -7.42 1.16 -14.38
C ASP A 47 -6.09 0.93 -13.64
N THR A 48 -5.40 -0.18 -13.91
CA THR A 48 -4.11 -0.50 -13.26
C THR A 48 -3.04 0.53 -13.62
N TRP A 49 -3.08 1.06 -14.84
CA TRP A 49 -2.11 2.03 -15.32
C TRP A 49 -2.36 3.46 -14.83
N THR A 50 -3.55 3.75 -14.33
CA THR A 50 -3.88 5.05 -13.72
C THR A 50 -2.95 5.36 -12.54
N LYS A 51 -2.42 4.33 -11.86
CA LYS A 51 -1.37 4.47 -10.84
C LYS A 51 -0.16 5.26 -11.31
N LEU A 52 0.22 5.15 -12.59
CA LEU A 52 1.39 5.85 -13.15
C LEU A 52 1.19 7.38 -13.17
N ARG A 53 -0.05 7.86 -13.16
CA ARG A 53 -0.36 9.30 -13.10
C ARG A 53 0.11 9.95 -11.80
N ALA A 54 0.39 9.17 -10.75
CA ALA A 54 1.04 9.68 -9.54
C ALA A 54 2.35 10.43 -9.84
N PHE A 55 3.09 10.00 -10.87
CA PHE A 55 4.35 10.65 -11.25
C PHE A 55 4.19 12.01 -11.95
N GLU A 56 2.97 12.39 -12.33
CA GLU A 56 2.65 13.72 -12.90
C GLU A 56 2.49 14.82 -11.86
N LEU A 57 2.58 14.49 -10.57
CA LEU A 57 2.40 15.43 -9.47
C LEU A 57 3.60 16.37 -9.28
N THR A 58 4.04 17.03 -10.36
CA THR A 58 5.26 17.86 -10.44
C THR A 58 5.16 19.17 -9.66
N SER A 59 3.98 19.50 -9.13
CA SER A 59 3.75 20.57 -8.16
C SER A 59 4.32 20.28 -6.76
N TYR A 60 4.70 19.02 -6.51
CA TYR A 60 5.25 18.54 -5.25
C TYR A 60 6.72 18.15 -5.38
N GLN A 61 7.49 18.35 -4.31
CA GLN A 61 8.91 17.97 -4.31
C GLN A 61 9.09 16.48 -4.00
N SER A 62 8.24 15.93 -3.14
CA SER A 62 8.33 14.56 -2.67
C SER A 62 6.93 14.04 -2.39
N CYS A 63 6.66 12.80 -2.78
CA CYS A 63 5.37 12.16 -2.61
C CYS A 63 5.56 10.74 -2.10
N VAL A 64 4.61 10.27 -1.29
CA VAL A 64 4.45 8.87 -0.91
C VAL A 64 3.13 8.38 -1.49
N PHE A 65 3.24 7.45 -2.44
CA PHE A 65 2.08 6.75 -2.97
C PHE A 65 1.64 5.64 -2.00
N VAL A 66 0.33 5.44 -1.84
CA VAL A 66 -0.26 4.38 -1.01
C VAL A 66 -1.44 3.75 -1.77
N ASP A 67 -1.42 2.43 -1.98
CA ASP A 67 -2.54 1.70 -2.58
C ASP A 67 -3.81 1.86 -1.72
N ALA A 68 -4.99 1.84 -2.36
CA ALA A 68 -6.28 2.07 -1.69
C ALA A 68 -6.70 0.92 -0.74
N ASP A 69 -6.01 -0.21 -0.79
CA ASP A 69 -6.20 -1.37 0.08
C ASP A 69 -5.18 -1.42 1.21
N ILE A 70 -4.64 -0.27 1.60
CA ILE A 70 -3.75 -0.08 2.73
C ILE A 70 -4.44 0.76 3.79
N THR A 71 -4.34 0.34 5.05
CA THR A 71 -4.77 1.15 6.20
C THR A 71 -3.55 1.61 6.99
N ILE A 72 -3.51 2.91 7.29
CA ILE A 72 -2.45 3.54 8.08
C ILE A 72 -2.88 3.56 9.55
N TYR A 73 -2.14 2.84 10.40
CA TYR A 73 -2.37 2.73 11.83
C TYR A 73 -1.49 3.66 12.66
N LYS A 74 -0.38 4.14 12.08
CA LYS A 74 0.55 5.06 12.73
C LYS A 74 1.12 6.05 11.73
N ASN A 75 1.46 7.25 12.21
CA ASN A 75 2.15 8.25 11.40
C ASN A 75 3.41 7.66 10.74
N MET A 76 3.62 7.97 9.46
CA MET A 76 4.76 7.54 8.64
C MET A 76 5.51 8.72 8.01
N ASP A 77 5.40 9.93 8.59
CA ASP A 77 5.98 11.14 8.01
C ASP A 77 7.52 11.03 7.87
N GLU A 78 8.16 10.21 8.71
CA GLU A 78 9.62 10.01 8.64
C GLU A 78 10.09 9.35 7.33
N ILE A 79 9.19 8.75 6.54
CA ILE A 79 9.53 8.27 5.18
C ILE A 79 10.08 9.42 4.34
N PHE A 80 9.53 10.63 4.49
CA PHE A 80 9.97 11.81 3.73
C PHE A 80 11.36 12.33 4.12
N ASP A 81 11.96 11.80 5.18
CA ASP A 81 13.34 12.15 5.58
C ASP A 81 14.37 11.22 4.92
N LEU A 82 13.92 10.18 4.21
CA LEU A 82 14.79 9.27 3.48
C LEU A 82 15.43 9.97 2.27
N ILE A 83 16.76 10.07 2.29
CA ILE A 83 17.52 10.60 1.16
C ILE A 83 17.68 9.53 0.09
N LEU A 84 17.13 9.80 -1.10
CA LEU A 84 17.36 8.99 -2.30
C LEU A 84 18.63 9.45 -3.04
N PRO A 85 19.34 8.55 -3.75
CA PRO A 85 20.56 8.90 -4.47
C PRO A 85 20.37 9.93 -5.59
N ALA A 86 19.20 9.94 -6.22
CA ALA A 86 18.81 10.89 -7.26
C ALA A 86 17.28 11.02 -7.33
N ASN A 87 16.78 12.03 -8.06
CA ASN A 87 15.35 12.31 -8.18
C ASN A 87 14.58 11.26 -8.99
N ASP A 88 15.28 10.47 -9.80
CA ASP A 88 14.72 9.38 -10.60
C ASP A 88 14.75 8.03 -9.86
N TRP A 89 15.07 8.02 -8.56
CA TRP A 89 14.98 6.84 -7.71
C TRP A 89 13.65 6.81 -6.97
N ILE A 90 13.27 5.63 -6.48
CA ILE A 90 12.19 5.45 -5.50
C ILE A 90 12.69 4.74 -4.23
N ALA A 91 11.92 4.80 -3.15
CA ALA A 91 12.03 3.82 -2.06
C ALA A 91 10.71 3.07 -1.90
N ALA A 92 10.78 1.75 -1.74
CA ALA A 92 9.63 0.86 -1.68
C ALA A 92 9.94 -0.34 -0.78
N ASN A 93 8.95 -1.16 -0.47
CA ASN A 93 9.17 -2.42 0.26
C ASN A 93 9.56 -3.56 -0.68
N HIS A 94 10.22 -4.59 -0.16
CA HIS A 94 10.42 -5.84 -0.92
C HIS A 94 9.08 -6.54 -1.14
N SER A 95 8.94 -7.23 -2.27
CA SER A 95 7.87 -8.21 -2.44
C SER A 95 8.12 -9.43 -1.54
N CYS A 96 7.07 -9.90 -0.85
CA CYS A 96 7.16 -11.16 -0.13
C CYS A 96 6.99 -12.32 -1.10
N VAL A 97 8.06 -13.08 -1.30
CA VAL A 97 8.09 -14.24 -2.22
C VAL A 97 7.98 -15.56 -1.47
N CYS A 98 7.47 -15.59 -0.23
CA CYS A 98 7.49 -16.81 0.58
C CYS A 98 6.61 -17.95 0.04
N ASN A 99 5.47 -17.61 -0.59
CA ASN A 99 4.48 -18.55 -1.12
C ASN A 99 4.15 -19.73 -0.17
N LEU A 100 3.88 -19.47 1.12
CA LEU A 100 3.68 -20.54 2.10
C LEU A 100 2.35 -21.30 1.93
N ASP A 101 1.44 -20.77 1.12
CA ASP A 101 0.18 -21.42 0.78
C ASP A 101 0.29 -22.27 -0.50
N HIS A 102 1.49 -22.34 -1.10
CA HIS A 102 1.81 -23.16 -2.27
C HIS A 102 0.92 -22.85 -3.49
N ASP A 103 0.71 -21.57 -3.75
CA ASP A 103 -0.01 -21.10 -4.91
C ASP A 103 0.68 -21.59 -6.20
N SER A 104 -0.08 -22.29 -7.05
CA SER A 104 0.44 -22.93 -8.27
C SER A 104 0.83 -21.95 -9.37
N TRP A 105 0.39 -20.69 -9.26
CA TRP A 105 0.74 -19.63 -10.20
C TRP A 105 2.08 -18.95 -9.88
N ALA A 106 2.62 -19.16 -8.68
CA ALA A 106 3.85 -18.51 -8.25
C ALA A 106 5.08 -19.22 -8.85
N PRO A 107 6.14 -18.49 -9.23
CA PRO A 107 7.39 -19.07 -9.70
C PRO A 107 8.05 -20.02 -8.68
N GLU A 108 8.87 -20.97 -9.14
CA GLU A 108 9.52 -21.98 -8.28
C GLU A 108 10.48 -21.35 -7.27
N GLU A 109 11.09 -20.23 -7.63
CA GLU A 109 11.98 -19.46 -6.78
C GLU A 109 11.24 -18.67 -5.68
N TRP A 110 9.90 -18.58 -5.72
CA TRP A 110 9.11 -17.99 -4.66
C TRP A 110 8.97 -18.97 -3.51
N LYS A 111 9.95 -18.91 -2.59
CA LYS A 111 10.01 -19.68 -1.35
C LYS A 111 10.64 -18.87 -0.24
N ARG A 112 10.39 -19.29 1.00
CA ARG A 112 10.87 -18.61 2.22
C ARG A 112 12.37 -18.33 2.17
N GLU A 113 13.19 -19.25 1.71
CA GLU A 113 14.66 -19.11 1.70
C GLU A 113 15.12 -17.96 0.80
N ASN A 114 14.34 -17.62 -0.22
CA ASN A 114 14.61 -16.56 -1.17
C ASN A 114 13.93 -15.22 -0.79
N CYS A 115 13.16 -15.19 0.29
CA CYS A 115 12.45 -13.98 0.70
C CYS A 115 13.38 -13.00 1.43
N ALA A 116 13.39 -11.74 0.98
CA ALA A 116 14.18 -10.66 1.59
C ALA A 116 13.81 -10.40 3.06
N TYR A 117 12.63 -10.84 3.53
CA TYR A 117 12.22 -10.72 4.93
C TYR A 117 12.73 -11.86 5.84
N THR A 118 13.19 -12.97 5.27
CA THR A 118 13.68 -14.15 6.01
C THR A 118 14.93 -13.90 6.88
N PRO A 119 15.96 -13.15 6.45
CA PRO A 119 17.13 -12.89 7.29
C PRO A 119 16.88 -11.85 8.40
N LEU A 120 15.80 -11.06 8.31
CA LEU A 120 15.52 -9.98 9.25
C LEU A 120 15.09 -10.49 10.63
N ARG A 121 15.34 -9.69 11.67
CA ARG A 121 14.96 -10.01 13.06
C ARG A 121 14.47 -8.77 13.78
N HIS A 122 13.44 -8.92 14.60
CA HIS A 122 13.01 -7.86 15.53
C HIS A 122 14.06 -7.66 16.66
N PRO A 123 14.35 -6.43 17.13
CA PRO A 123 13.80 -5.15 16.66
C PRO A 123 14.57 -4.51 15.50
N ALA A 124 15.72 -5.06 15.08
CA ALA A 124 16.56 -4.46 14.04
C ALA A 124 15.81 -4.20 12.71
N ALA A 125 14.84 -5.07 12.38
CA ALA A 125 14.00 -4.97 11.19
C ALA A 125 13.05 -3.74 11.18
N LEU A 126 12.87 -3.05 12.30
CA LEU A 126 12.08 -1.82 12.37
C LEU A 126 12.78 -0.66 11.67
N GLU A 127 14.11 -0.64 11.69
CA GLU A 127 14.93 0.43 11.12
C GLU A 127 15.72 -0.01 9.88
N LYS A 128 15.90 -1.32 9.70
CA LYS A 128 16.70 -1.88 8.62
C LYS A 128 15.87 -2.80 7.74
N ALA A 129 15.95 -2.56 6.45
CA ALA A 129 15.52 -3.51 5.42
C ALA A 129 16.72 -4.29 4.88
N THR A 130 16.46 -5.44 4.28
CA THR A 130 17.48 -6.22 3.58
C THR A 130 17.96 -5.45 2.36
N PRO A 131 19.27 -5.25 2.17
CA PRO A 131 19.77 -4.52 1.01
C PRO A 131 19.55 -5.29 -0.28
N ILE A 132 19.37 -4.56 -1.38
CA ILE A 132 19.35 -5.15 -2.73
C ILE A 132 20.81 -5.45 -3.11
N PRO A 133 21.15 -6.68 -3.53
CA PRO A 133 22.50 -6.99 -3.97
C PRO A 133 22.94 -6.13 -5.16
N LEU A 134 24.22 -5.78 -5.22
CA LEU A 134 24.75 -4.96 -6.31
C LEU A 134 24.57 -5.68 -7.66
N GLY A 135 23.96 -5.02 -8.63
CA GLY A 135 23.69 -5.59 -9.95
C GLY A 135 22.52 -6.57 -9.99
N ALA A 136 21.81 -6.79 -8.87
CA ALA A 136 20.57 -7.55 -8.89
C ALA A 136 19.51 -6.80 -9.70
N ALA A 137 18.83 -7.56 -10.56
CA ALA A 137 17.70 -7.14 -11.34
C ALA A 137 16.65 -8.26 -11.29
N PRO A 138 15.35 -7.94 -11.43
CA PRO A 138 14.35 -8.98 -11.66
C PRO A 138 14.81 -9.95 -12.77
N PRO A 139 14.67 -11.28 -12.59
CA PRO A 139 13.84 -11.95 -11.60
C PRO A 139 14.54 -12.27 -10.25
N ASP A 140 15.68 -11.65 -9.92
CA ASP A 140 16.25 -11.79 -8.57
C ASP A 140 15.21 -11.34 -7.53
N THR A 141 14.81 -12.27 -6.66
CA THR A 141 13.76 -12.07 -5.67
C THR A 141 14.01 -10.89 -4.72
N TYR A 142 15.27 -10.51 -4.48
CA TYR A 142 15.61 -9.35 -3.65
C TYR A 142 15.52 -8.03 -4.43
N ALA A 143 15.42 -8.08 -5.75
CA ALA A 143 15.18 -6.92 -6.60
C ALA A 143 13.68 -6.70 -6.90
N LEU A 144 12.81 -7.63 -6.50
CA LEU A 144 11.36 -7.50 -6.62
C LEU A 144 10.82 -6.55 -5.55
N LEU A 145 10.33 -5.39 -5.97
CA LEU A 145 9.66 -4.45 -5.09
C LEU A 145 8.17 -4.77 -4.97
N ASN A 146 7.55 -4.32 -3.88
CA ASN A 146 6.10 -4.24 -3.74
C ASN A 146 5.64 -2.83 -4.10
N GLY A 147 4.68 -2.71 -5.01
CA GLY A 147 4.21 -1.43 -5.54
C GLY A 147 3.24 -0.67 -4.63
N GLY A 148 2.84 -1.21 -3.48
CA GLY A 148 1.76 -0.65 -2.67
C GLY A 148 2.10 0.61 -1.90
N VAL A 149 3.38 0.79 -1.54
CA VAL A 149 3.89 2.03 -0.95
C VAL A 149 5.23 2.35 -1.57
N PHE A 150 5.37 3.59 -2.07
CA PHE A 150 6.66 4.09 -2.51
C PHE A 150 6.83 5.59 -2.34
N LEU A 151 8.02 6.00 -1.89
CA LEU A 151 8.52 7.38 -1.90
C LEU A 151 9.15 7.69 -3.25
N TYR A 152 8.83 8.85 -3.82
CA TYR A 152 9.41 9.33 -5.07
C TYR A 152 9.48 10.86 -5.13
N HIS A 153 10.24 11.38 -6.09
CA HIS A 153 10.37 12.82 -6.37
C HIS A 153 9.81 13.12 -7.76
N PRO A 154 8.54 13.54 -7.87
CA PRO A 154 7.93 13.79 -9.17
C PRO A 154 8.66 14.91 -9.92
N SER A 155 8.83 14.71 -11.23
CA SER A 155 9.39 15.70 -12.13
C SER A 155 8.95 15.41 -13.55
N GLU A 156 8.91 16.44 -14.40
CA GLU A 156 8.56 16.29 -15.82
C GLU A 156 9.46 15.27 -16.52
N MET A 157 10.74 15.23 -16.15
CA MET A 157 11.71 14.28 -16.69
C MET A 157 11.41 12.84 -16.27
N LEU A 158 11.06 12.62 -15.00
CA LEU A 158 10.69 11.30 -14.49
C LEU A 158 9.38 10.82 -15.12
N TRP A 159 8.36 11.69 -15.19
CA TRP A 159 7.11 11.37 -15.85
C TRP A 159 7.33 10.99 -17.32
N LYS A 160 8.10 11.80 -18.05
CA LYS A 160 8.45 11.48 -19.44
C LYS A 160 9.12 10.11 -19.57
N ALA A 161 10.08 9.79 -18.70
CA ALA A 161 10.78 8.51 -18.73
C ALA A 161 9.82 7.32 -18.48
N ILE A 162 8.89 7.46 -17.52
CA ILE A 162 7.86 6.46 -17.22
C ILE A 162 6.91 6.28 -18.39
N HIS A 163 6.42 7.39 -18.94
CA HIS A 163 5.52 7.41 -20.08
C HIS A 163 6.17 6.78 -21.32
N ASP A 164 7.41 7.16 -21.65
CA ASP A 164 8.17 6.57 -22.75
C ASP A 164 8.34 5.06 -22.54
N HIS A 165 8.75 4.61 -21.35
CA HIS A 165 8.91 3.18 -21.04
C HIS A 165 7.59 2.42 -21.22
N PHE A 166 6.47 2.99 -20.78
CA PHE A 166 5.14 2.41 -20.99
C PHE A 166 4.75 2.33 -22.47
N LEU A 167 5.12 3.31 -23.28
CA LEU A 167 4.78 3.27 -24.71
C LEU A 167 5.65 2.26 -25.47
N THR A 168 6.91 2.08 -25.07
CA THR A 168 7.91 1.33 -25.85
C THR A 168 8.27 -0.06 -25.32
N SER A 169 7.96 -0.38 -24.06
CA SER A 169 8.37 -1.67 -23.46
C SER A 169 7.62 -2.86 -24.09
N PRO A 170 8.34 -3.82 -24.70
CA PRO A 170 7.73 -5.06 -25.19
C PRO A 170 7.33 -6.01 -24.05
N GLU A 171 7.86 -5.83 -22.84
CA GLU A 171 7.62 -6.69 -21.68
C GLU A 171 6.24 -6.47 -21.04
N LEU A 172 5.55 -5.36 -21.31
CA LEU A 172 4.23 -5.05 -20.72
C LEU A 172 3.23 -6.20 -20.80
N SER A 173 3.17 -6.90 -21.94
CA SER A 173 2.24 -8.03 -22.13
C SER A 173 2.62 -9.30 -21.36
N THR A 174 3.82 -9.32 -20.78
CA THR A 174 4.38 -10.47 -20.03
C THR A 174 4.27 -10.31 -18.52
N PHE A 175 3.94 -9.11 -18.04
CA PHE A 175 3.86 -8.82 -16.61
C PHE A 175 2.70 -9.57 -15.96
N GLN A 176 3.03 -10.29 -14.90
CA GLN A 176 2.08 -11.05 -14.09
C GLN A 176 1.40 -10.13 -13.07
N PHE A 177 2.12 -9.12 -12.58
CA PHE A 177 1.67 -8.07 -11.67
C PHE A 177 1.90 -6.71 -12.34
N PRO A 178 0.97 -6.23 -13.18
CA PRO A 178 1.30 -5.23 -14.20
C PRO A 178 1.92 -3.94 -13.67
N ASP A 179 1.35 -3.30 -12.65
CA ASP A 179 1.91 -2.07 -12.07
C ASP A 179 3.21 -2.31 -11.32
N GLN A 180 3.29 -3.39 -10.54
CA GLN A 180 4.46 -3.73 -9.74
C GLN A 180 5.66 -4.14 -10.61
N ASP A 181 5.45 -5.02 -11.58
CA ASP A 181 6.47 -5.48 -12.52
C ASP A 181 6.94 -4.32 -13.40
N PHE A 182 6.03 -3.42 -13.77
CA PHE A 182 6.38 -2.19 -14.47
C PHE A 182 7.28 -1.28 -13.63
N LEU A 183 6.93 -1.03 -12.36
CA LEU A 183 7.77 -0.24 -11.45
C LEU A 183 9.14 -0.89 -11.25
N ALA A 184 9.19 -2.22 -11.08
CA ALA A 184 10.44 -2.96 -10.96
C ALA A 184 11.30 -2.86 -12.23
N SER A 185 10.66 -2.87 -13.41
CA SER A 185 11.32 -2.70 -14.71
C SER A 185 11.90 -1.29 -14.87
N VAL A 186 11.09 -0.24 -14.65
CA VAL A 186 11.53 1.15 -14.76
C VAL A 186 12.65 1.43 -13.78
N PHE A 187 12.47 1.12 -12.50
CA PHE A 187 13.41 1.47 -11.43
C PHE A 187 14.44 0.38 -11.15
N CYS A 188 14.70 -0.51 -12.11
CA CYS A 188 15.73 -1.54 -11.99
C CYS A 188 17.09 -0.90 -11.63
N GLY A 189 17.68 -1.34 -10.51
CA GLY A 189 18.92 -0.78 -9.96
C GLY A 189 18.81 0.65 -9.39
N ARG A 190 17.61 1.26 -9.37
CA ARG A 190 17.34 2.65 -8.96
C ARG A 190 16.25 2.73 -7.89
N TRP A 191 16.26 1.82 -6.92
CA TRP A 191 15.37 1.90 -5.76
C TRP A 191 16.06 1.51 -4.45
N ARG A 192 15.48 1.95 -3.33
CA ARG A 192 15.93 1.62 -1.97
C ARG A 192 14.86 0.88 -1.17
N PRO A 193 15.23 -0.14 -0.37
CA PRO A 193 14.26 -0.89 0.41
C PRO A 193 13.85 -0.14 1.69
N LEU A 194 12.55 -0.05 1.95
CA LEU A 194 11.95 0.45 3.18
C LEU A 194 11.79 -0.68 4.23
N PRO A 195 11.87 -0.36 5.53
CA PRO A 195 11.48 -1.28 6.60
C PRO A 195 10.05 -1.82 6.42
N TRP A 196 9.83 -3.08 6.83
CA TRP A 196 8.57 -3.81 6.60
C TRP A 196 7.32 -3.10 7.14
N LYS A 197 7.46 -2.34 8.24
CA LYS A 197 6.34 -1.67 8.94
C LYS A 197 5.58 -0.64 8.09
N TYR A 198 6.20 -0.13 7.02
CA TYR A 198 5.63 0.89 6.13
C TYR A 198 4.74 0.32 5.02
N ASN A 199 4.78 -1.00 4.79
CA ASN A 199 3.91 -1.70 3.85
C ASN A 199 3.84 -3.17 4.26
N ALA A 200 3.30 -3.42 5.45
CA ALA A 200 3.23 -4.74 6.02
C ALA A 200 2.12 -5.53 5.34
N LEU A 201 2.41 -6.67 4.70
CA LEU A 201 1.34 -7.49 4.11
C LEU A 201 0.61 -8.23 5.23
N LYS A 202 -0.72 -8.32 5.16
CA LYS A 202 -1.52 -9.01 6.21
C LYS A 202 -1.04 -10.44 6.51
N THR A 203 -0.54 -11.16 5.50
CA THR A 203 -0.03 -12.53 5.62
C THR A 203 1.27 -12.60 6.43
N MET A 204 2.05 -11.51 6.50
CA MET A 204 3.31 -11.46 7.25
C MET A 204 3.10 -11.71 8.74
N ARG A 205 1.90 -11.44 9.27
CA ARG A 205 1.53 -11.77 10.66
C ARG A 205 1.77 -13.23 11.01
N GLN A 206 1.53 -14.12 10.03
CA GLN A 206 1.74 -15.55 10.20
C GLN A 206 3.05 -16.03 9.56
N TRP A 207 3.46 -15.44 8.44
CA TRP A 207 4.58 -15.93 7.65
C TRP A 207 5.94 -15.45 8.17
N HIS A 208 5.96 -14.28 8.82
CA HIS A 208 7.15 -13.55 9.22
C HIS A 208 7.15 -13.19 10.71
N THR A 209 6.86 -14.18 11.56
CA THR A 209 6.89 -14.05 13.04
C THR A 209 8.27 -13.64 13.59
N ASN A 210 9.33 -13.79 12.79
CA ASN A 210 10.68 -13.32 13.07
C ASN A 210 10.79 -11.79 13.17
N ILE A 211 9.90 -11.04 12.52
CA ILE A 211 9.90 -9.56 12.49
C ILE A 211 8.58 -8.94 12.94
N TRP A 212 7.46 -9.63 12.74
CA TRP A 212 6.14 -9.08 12.95
C TRP A 212 5.83 -8.81 14.43
N ARG A 213 5.31 -7.64 14.73
CA ARG A 213 4.70 -7.24 16.00
C ARG A 213 3.48 -6.39 15.67
N ASP A 214 2.31 -6.72 16.21
CA ASP A 214 1.05 -6.02 15.89
C ASP A 214 1.20 -4.52 16.19
N GLU A 215 1.85 -4.20 17.31
CA GLU A 215 2.17 -2.86 17.78
C GLU A 215 3.22 -2.13 16.95
N GLU A 216 3.89 -2.75 15.99
CA GLU A 216 4.90 -2.08 15.15
C GLU A 216 4.37 -1.74 13.74
N VAL A 217 3.20 -2.25 13.38
CA VAL A 217 2.58 -1.99 12.07
C VAL A 217 2.25 -0.50 11.95
N LYS A 218 2.78 0.15 10.91
CA LYS A 218 2.40 1.53 10.56
C LYS A 218 1.40 1.57 9.42
N ALA A 219 1.61 0.77 8.39
CA ALA A 219 0.66 0.57 7.31
C ALA A 219 0.50 -0.91 7.00
N LEU A 220 -0.74 -1.36 6.88
CA LEU A 220 -1.12 -2.74 6.61
C LEU A 220 -1.76 -2.86 5.24
N HIS A 221 -1.19 -3.70 4.39
CA HIS A 221 -1.66 -3.97 3.04
C HIS A 221 -2.54 -5.22 3.00
N TYR A 222 -3.81 -5.02 2.66
CA TYR A 222 -4.83 -6.06 2.55
C TYR A 222 -4.77 -6.76 1.19
N ILE A 223 -3.65 -7.43 0.89
CA ILE A 223 -3.48 -8.19 -0.35
C ILE A 223 -4.46 -9.37 -0.48
N VAL A 224 -4.66 -9.86 -1.70
CA VAL A 224 -5.57 -10.98 -2.03
C VAL A 224 -7.02 -10.62 -1.72
N ASP A 225 -7.64 -11.18 -0.69
CA ASP A 225 -8.99 -10.85 -0.26
C ASP A 225 -9.04 -9.59 0.61
N LYS A 226 -10.09 -8.80 0.40
CA LYS A 226 -10.26 -7.50 1.03
C LYS A 226 -11.22 -7.58 2.21
N PRO A 227 -10.95 -6.86 3.32
CA PRO A 227 -11.78 -6.92 4.52
C PRO A 227 -13.20 -6.43 4.27
N TRP A 228 -13.41 -5.43 3.42
CA TRP A 228 -14.75 -4.91 3.10
C TRP A 228 -15.65 -5.90 2.34
N MET A 229 -15.09 -6.96 1.75
CA MET A 229 -15.89 -7.94 1.00
C MET A 229 -16.70 -8.88 1.89
N LYS A 230 -16.30 -9.04 3.16
CA LYS A 230 -16.98 -9.94 4.11
C LYS A 230 -16.71 -9.54 5.56
N ARG A 231 -17.76 -9.50 6.38
CA ARG A 231 -17.64 -9.32 7.85
C ARG A 231 -16.87 -10.48 8.50
N VAL A 232 -16.12 -10.17 9.56
CA VAL A 232 -15.56 -11.18 10.47
C VAL A 232 -16.68 -11.65 11.39
N ALA A 233 -16.97 -12.95 11.39
CA ALA A 233 -18.00 -13.52 12.25
C ALA A 233 -17.52 -13.66 13.71
N SER A 234 -18.43 -13.99 14.62
CA SER A 234 -18.13 -14.13 16.06
C SER A 234 -17.11 -15.22 16.40
N ASP A 235 -16.81 -16.12 15.45
CA ASP A 235 -15.76 -17.12 15.58
C ASP A 235 -14.35 -16.56 15.34
N GLY A 236 -14.23 -15.28 14.95
CA GLY A 236 -12.97 -14.61 14.65
C GLY A 236 -12.30 -15.11 13.36
N ILE A 237 -13.02 -15.90 12.53
CA ILE A 237 -12.50 -16.42 11.28
C ILE A 237 -12.74 -15.39 10.18
N GLY A 238 -11.67 -15.03 9.48
CA GLY A 238 -11.71 -14.03 8.40
C GLY A 238 -10.67 -14.29 7.31
N GLY A 239 -10.91 -13.71 6.15
CA GLY A 239 -10.10 -13.85 4.94
C GLY A 239 -10.22 -15.20 4.21
N HIS A 240 -9.53 -15.31 3.07
CA HIS A 240 -9.70 -16.41 2.12
C HIS A 240 -9.49 -17.80 2.74
N LEU A 241 -8.52 -17.91 3.65
CA LEU A 241 -8.14 -19.15 4.32
C LEU A 241 -8.48 -19.15 5.82
N GLY A 242 -9.36 -18.25 6.25
CA GLY A 242 -9.84 -18.17 7.63
C GLY A 242 -8.79 -17.73 8.66
N ARG A 243 -7.70 -17.11 8.19
CA ARG A 243 -6.48 -16.81 8.95
C ARG A 243 -6.26 -15.31 9.23
N ASP A 244 -7.06 -14.45 8.60
CA ASP A 244 -6.90 -13.00 8.62
C ASP A 244 -7.94 -12.28 9.49
N GLY A 245 -8.71 -13.02 10.30
CA GLY A 245 -9.80 -12.42 11.10
C GLY A 245 -9.35 -11.30 12.02
N GLU A 246 -8.16 -11.41 12.62
CA GLU A 246 -7.58 -10.35 13.45
C GLU A 246 -7.32 -9.07 12.64
N THR A 247 -6.57 -9.16 11.53
CA THR A 247 -6.20 -8.00 10.72
C THR A 247 -7.41 -7.40 9.99
N HIS A 248 -8.38 -8.24 9.61
CA HIS A 248 -9.66 -7.78 9.06
C HIS A 248 -10.50 -7.07 10.11
N THR A 249 -10.48 -7.53 11.35
CA THR A 249 -11.14 -6.82 12.46
C THR A 249 -10.55 -5.42 12.61
N TRP A 250 -9.23 -5.24 12.50
CA TRP A 250 -8.63 -3.91 12.56
C TRP A 250 -9.19 -2.97 11.48
N TRP A 251 -9.38 -3.45 10.24
CA TRP A 251 -9.99 -2.64 9.18
C TRP A 251 -11.44 -2.26 9.51
N TRP A 252 -12.24 -3.22 9.98
CA TRP A 252 -13.63 -2.97 10.40
C TRP A 252 -13.70 -1.92 11.50
N ASN A 253 -12.73 -1.92 12.42
CA ASN A 253 -12.66 -0.92 13.49
C ASN A 253 -12.44 0.48 12.92
N VAL A 254 -11.51 0.63 11.97
CA VAL A 254 -11.25 1.90 11.27
C VAL A 254 -12.48 2.36 10.49
N TRP A 255 -13.11 1.45 9.75
CA TRP A 255 -14.32 1.72 8.98
C TRP A 255 -15.45 2.25 9.87
N HIS A 256 -15.72 1.58 11.00
CA HIS A 256 -16.78 1.99 11.91
C HIS A 256 -16.53 3.37 12.51
N GLU A 257 -15.29 3.68 12.88
CA GLU A 257 -14.91 5.00 13.36
C GLU A 257 -15.10 6.06 12.27
N TRP A 258 -14.57 5.83 11.07
CA TRP A 258 -14.71 6.72 9.91
C TRP A 258 -16.18 6.98 9.57
N ARG A 259 -16.99 5.93 9.53
CA ARG A 259 -18.43 5.98 9.25
C ARG A 259 -19.17 6.78 10.32
N SER A 260 -18.82 6.63 11.60
CA SER A 260 -19.48 7.35 12.71
C SER A 260 -19.26 8.87 12.67
N GLN A 261 -18.23 9.32 11.96
CA GLN A 261 -17.84 10.73 11.84
C GLN A 261 -18.41 11.39 10.58
N ARG A 262 -19.17 10.66 9.75
CA ARG A 262 -19.66 11.14 8.45
C ARG A 262 -21.17 10.98 8.28
N ALA A 263 -21.71 11.88 7.49
CA ALA A 263 -23.10 11.87 7.02
C ALA A 263 -23.19 12.49 5.61
N ASP A 264 -22.10 12.42 4.84
CA ASP A 264 -21.95 13.04 3.52
C ASP A 264 -22.27 12.05 2.39
N GLU A 265 -22.34 12.55 1.15
CA GLU A 265 -22.62 11.75 -0.05
C GLU A 265 -21.56 10.66 -0.29
N LEU A 266 -20.32 10.90 0.15
CA LEU A 266 -19.26 9.89 0.09
C LEU A 266 -19.61 8.66 0.93
N LEU A 267 -20.21 8.84 2.11
CA LEU A 267 -20.64 7.73 2.93
C LEU A 267 -21.62 6.81 2.19
N SER A 268 -22.61 7.36 1.46
CA SER A 268 -23.54 6.52 0.68
C SER A 268 -22.83 5.72 -0.41
N ILE A 269 -21.86 6.31 -1.10
CA ILE A 269 -21.10 5.63 -2.15
C ILE A 269 -20.27 4.48 -1.56
N VAL A 270 -19.60 4.72 -0.43
CA VAL A 270 -18.74 3.70 0.17
C VAL A 270 -19.56 2.62 0.89
N ASP A 271 -20.69 2.95 1.51
CA ASP A 271 -21.62 1.97 2.11
C ASP A 271 -22.05 0.91 1.08
N GLU A 272 -22.23 1.28 -0.21
CA GLU A 272 -22.59 0.33 -1.28
C GLU A 272 -21.45 -0.65 -1.66
N LEU A 273 -20.19 -0.30 -1.36
CA LEU A 273 -19.00 -1.10 -1.70
C LEU A 273 -18.54 -2.02 -0.56
N VAL A 274 -19.11 -1.84 0.62
CA VAL A 274 -18.73 -2.51 1.86
C VAL A 274 -19.83 -3.50 2.21
N ALA A 275 -19.46 -4.70 2.69
CA ALA A 275 -20.42 -5.75 3.01
C ALA A 275 -21.53 -5.28 3.98
N ASP A 276 -22.66 -5.97 3.98
CA ASP A 276 -23.73 -5.70 4.95
C ASP A 276 -23.35 -6.16 6.37
N PRO A 277 -23.95 -5.55 7.41
CA PRO A 277 -23.83 -6.04 8.78
C PRO A 277 -24.35 -7.48 8.92
N LEU A 278 -23.74 -8.27 9.81
CA LEU A 278 -24.19 -9.66 10.09
C LEU A 278 -25.60 -9.71 10.68
N ASP A 279 -25.98 -8.68 11.42
CA ASP A 279 -27.32 -8.43 11.94
C ASP A 279 -27.49 -6.93 12.28
N GLU A 280 -28.72 -6.50 12.58
CA GLU A 280 -29.07 -5.11 12.86
C GLU A 280 -28.24 -4.44 13.97
N ASN A 281 -27.62 -5.22 14.86
CA ASN A 281 -26.86 -4.71 16.00
C ASN A 281 -25.36 -5.08 15.94
N ALA A 282 -24.90 -5.78 14.91
CA ALA A 282 -23.52 -6.28 14.81
C ALA A 282 -22.49 -5.15 14.85
N ASP A 283 -22.72 -4.09 14.06
CA ASP A 283 -21.80 -2.95 13.99
C ASP A 283 -21.73 -2.19 15.33
N LYS A 284 -22.85 -2.07 16.06
CA LYS A 284 -22.89 -1.42 17.38
C LYS A 284 -22.09 -2.24 18.41
N ARG A 285 -22.27 -3.56 18.44
CA ARG A 285 -21.53 -4.45 19.35
C ARG A 285 -20.02 -4.42 19.07
N GLN A 286 -19.63 -4.49 17.80
CA GLN A 286 -18.23 -4.42 17.40
C GLN A 286 -17.60 -3.08 17.80
N CYS A 287 -18.29 -1.95 17.57
CA CYS A 287 -17.83 -0.63 18.01
C CYS A 287 -17.55 -0.55 19.52
N GLU A 288 -18.44 -1.13 20.35
CA GLU A 288 -18.29 -1.13 21.81
C GLU A 288 -17.12 -2.01 22.27
N GLU A 289 -16.97 -3.20 21.67
CA GLU A 289 -15.83 -4.08 21.95
C GLU A 289 -14.48 -3.43 21.60
N ASN A 290 -14.41 -2.74 20.47
CA ASN A 290 -13.18 -2.07 20.02
C ASN A 290 -12.71 -1.00 21.01
N LYS A 291 -13.64 -0.21 21.55
CA LYS A 291 -13.34 0.79 22.59
C LYS A 291 -12.76 0.16 23.85
N SER A 292 -13.16 -1.07 24.19
CA SER A 292 -12.71 -1.77 25.39
C SER A 292 -11.31 -2.41 25.26
N LYS A 293 -10.90 -2.80 24.04
CA LYS A 293 -9.68 -3.58 23.80
C LYS A 293 -8.43 -2.74 23.54
N GLY A 294 -8.54 -1.41 23.52
CA GLY A 294 -7.37 -0.51 23.38
C GLY A 294 -6.60 -0.69 22.06
N PHE A 295 -7.28 -1.15 21.01
CA PHE A 295 -6.70 -1.28 19.68
C PHE A 295 -6.13 0.05 19.19
N PRO A 296 -5.10 0.04 18.33
CA PRO A 296 -4.62 1.26 17.68
C PRO A 296 -5.79 1.91 16.96
N THR A 297 -6.27 3.01 17.54
CA THR A 297 -7.25 3.87 16.92
C THR A 297 -6.51 4.61 15.81
N PRO A 298 -7.07 4.68 14.60
CA PRO A 298 -6.63 5.63 13.59
C PRO A 298 -6.43 7.01 14.23
N ILE A 299 -5.44 7.75 13.76
CA ILE A 299 -5.26 9.13 14.20
C ILE A 299 -6.59 9.87 13.93
N PRO A 300 -7.28 10.42 14.96
CA PRO A 300 -8.58 11.04 14.76
C PRO A 300 -8.46 12.20 13.77
N LEU A 301 -9.34 12.26 12.76
CA LEU A 301 -9.44 13.44 11.90
C LEU A 301 -9.81 14.65 12.79
N GLY A 302 -8.87 15.58 13.02
CA GLY A 302 -9.08 16.83 13.77
C GLY A 302 -8.44 16.98 15.16
N ALA A 303 -7.81 15.96 15.76
CA ALA A 303 -7.15 16.14 17.06
C ALA A 303 -5.71 16.67 16.89
N GLY A 304 -5.54 17.97 16.66
CA GLY A 304 -4.23 18.54 16.35
C GLY A 304 -4.08 20.05 16.57
N GLU A 305 -4.79 20.64 17.55
CA GLU A 305 -4.58 22.06 17.90
C GLU A 305 -4.40 22.35 19.39
N ALA A 306 -4.40 21.33 20.26
CA ALA A 306 -4.09 21.55 21.66
C ALA A 306 -2.63 21.17 21.94
N ASP A 307 -1.84 22.19 22.25
CA ASP A 307 -0.56 22.12 22.97
C ASP A 307 0.73 22.09 22.14
N ARG A 308 1.05 23.25 21.52
CA ARG A 308 2.42 23.78 21.45
C ARG A 308 2.39 25.30 21.60
N ARG A 309 2.71 25.77 22.81
CA ARG A 309 3.38 27.06 23.02
C ARG A 309 4.89 26.85 22.99
#